data_AF-A0A6A8NJL1-F1
#
_entry.id   AF-A0A6A8NJL1-F1
#
_cell.length_a   1.000
_cell.length_b   1.000
_cell.length_c   1.000
_cell.angle_alpha   90.00
_cell.angle_beta   90.00
_cell.angle_gamma   90.00
#
_symmetry.space_group_name_H-M   'P 1'
#
loop_
_entity.id
_entity.type
_entity.pdbx_description
1 polymer ?
#
loop_
_entity_poly.entity_id
_entity_poly.type
_entity_poly.pdbx_seq_one_letter_code
_entity_poly.pdbx_strand_id
1 'polypeptide(L)'
;MTNGTNQGLFVVVAIIIFGIFIFISYLLFRDTLKPSLGGIFTDGLEQGLCSLKNYCPTDVEAEREDEQFIYAKIREANPSKNETEIWIRADKQSDGTLVITSSSTTDSNYGSGSTLMTGSLTIPDSINRRKIISIGKGKLTGNQIDKSAPFKGAKFDGEIRLPYYLQSIGSGAFYDSSFTGTIVLPDRLEFIGSSAFSKATFTGNLSLPDSLKDIGYSAFSKSNFSGHLDVSHTRLINRYAFMNSKITTVDKGNLEIGDILFGGEGIDTSAIKLSNGVFYNGNNA
;
A
#
# COMPACT_ATOMS: atom_id res chain seq x y z
N MET A 1 64.65 -44.30 8.40
CA MET A 1 63.75 -43.41 9.16
C MET A 1 63.36 -42.23 8.28
N THR A 2 62.35 -42.36 7.41
CA THR A 2 61.82 -41.23 6.60
C THR A 2 60.31 -41.34 6.32
N ASN A 3 59.56 -42.11 7.12
CA ASN A 3 58.11 -42.30 6.89
C ASN A 3 57.22 -41.21 7.53
N GLY A 4 57.78 -40.30 8.34
CA GLY A 4 57.01 -39.25 9.05
C GLY A 4 56.70 -38.01 8.21
N THR A 5 57.64 -37.58 7.35
CA THR A 5 57.52 -36.32 6.59
C THR A 5 56.43 -36.40 5.50
N ASN A 6 56.27 -37.57 4.86
CA ASN A 6 55.23 -37.77 3.86
C ASN A 6 53.83 -37.84 4.50
N GLN A 7 53.69 -38.42 5.69
CA GLN A 7 52.40 -38.48 6.38
C GLN A 7 51.88 -37.10 6.82
N GLY A 8 52.76 -36.22 7.31
CA GLY A 8 52.38 -34.84 7.65
C GLY A 8 51.87 -34.04 6.45
N LEU A 9 52.50 -34.22 5.27
CA LEU A 9 52.06 -33.56 4.04
C LEU A 9 50.66 -34.02 3.60
N PHE A 10 50.37 -35.33 3.68
CA PHE A 10 49.03 -35.85 3.35
C PHE A 10 47.94 -35.31 4.26
N VAL A 11 48.22 -35.14 5.56
CA VAL A 11 47.25 -34.56 6.52
C VAL A 11 46.97 -33.10 6.18
N VAL A 12 48.01 -32.31 5.87
CA VAL A 12 47.85 -30.90 5.49
C VAL A 12 47.04 -30.77 4.19
N VAL A 13 47.36 -31.58 3.17
CA VAL A 13 46.62 -31.59 1.90
C VAL A 13 45.16 -31.99 2.11
N ALA A 14 44.88 -32.98 2.95
CA ALA A 14 43.51 -33.41 3.26
C ALA A 14 42.70 -32.30 3.95
N ILE A 15 43.29 -31.56 4.90
CA ILE A 15 42.63 -30.44 5.58
C ILE A 15 42.32 -29.31 4.60
N ILE A 16 43.24 -28.99 3.68
CA ILE A 16 43.03 -27.95 2.66
C ILE A 16 41.90 -28.35 1.71
N ILE A 17 41.90 -29.58 1.20
CA ILE A 17 40.84 -30.09 0.31
C ILE A 17 39.48 -30.05 1.02
N PHE A 18 39.43 -30.48 2.28
CA PHE A 18 38.19 -30.46 3.07
C PHE A 18 37.70 -29.03 3.32
N GLY A 19 38.60 -28.09 3.62
CA GLY A 19 38.29 -26.67 3.76
C GLY A 19 37.73 -26.06 2.48
N ILE A 20 38.32 -26.39 1.33
CA ILE A 20 37.81 -25.97 0.01
C ILE A 20 36.42 -26.56 -0.24
N PHE A 21 36.18 -27.84 0.09
CA PHE A 21 34.88 -28.48 -0.10
C PHE A 21 33.79 -27.85 0.77
N ILE A 22 34.10 -27.53 2.03
CA ILE A 22 33.18 -26.78 2.91
C ILE A 22 32.91 -25.40 2.33
N PHE A 23 33.94 -24.71 1.85
CA PHE A 23 33.80 -23.37 1.30
C PHE A 23 32.94 -23.35 0.02
N ILE A 24 33.18 -24.27 -0.91
CA ILE A 24 32.37 -24.43 -2.12
C ILE A 24 30.93 -24.82 -1.76
N SER A 25 30.74 -25.75 -0.82
CA SER A 25 29.41 -26.15 -0.34
C SER A 25 28.66 -24.97 0.29
N TYR A 26 29.36 -24.13 1.06
CA TYR A 26 28.82 -22.90 1.63
C TYR A 26 28.44 -21.89 0.55
N LEU A 27 29.29 -21.68 -0.46
CA LEU A 27 28.99 -20.79 -1.58
C LEU A 27 27.78 -21.27 -2.39
N LEU A 28 27.72 -22.56 -2.75
CA LEU A 28 26.57 -23.16 -3.43
C LEU A 28 25.29 -23.00 -2.61
N PHE A 29 25.37 -23.21 -1.29
CA PHE A 29 24.21 -23.05 -0.43
C PHE A 29 23.76 -21.58 -0.35
N ARG A 30 24.70 -20.66 -0.12
CA ARG A 30 24.43 -19.24 0.08
C ARG A 30 23.94 -18.57 -1.21
N ASP A 31 24.62 -18.83 -2.32
CA ASP A 31 24.44 -18.07 -3.56
C ASP A 31 23.47 -18.76 -4.52
N THR A 32 23.25 -20.07 -4.41
CA THR A 32 22.38 -20.83 -5.34
C THR A 32 21.14 -21.40 -4.66
N LEU A 33 21.30 -22.20 -3.60
CA LEU A 33 20.17 -22.91 -2.98
C LEU A 33 19.27 -21.98 -2.18
N LYS A 34 19.83 -21.10 -1.34
CA LYS A 34 19.02 -20.22 -0.46
C LYS A 34 18.06 -19.32 -1.27
N PRO A 35 18.48 -18.63 -2.36
CA PRO A 35 17.55 -17.86 -3.19
C PRO A 35 16.51 -18.75 -3.90
N SER A 36 16.91 -19.91 -4.41
CA SER A 36 16.03 -20.83 -5.14
C SER A 36 14.94 -21.42 -4.24
N LEU A 37 15.30 -21.90 -3.04
CA LEU A 37 14.34 -22.38 -2.04
C LEU A 37 13.41 -21.26 -1.60
N GLY A 38 13.95 -20.06 -1.33
CA GLY A 38 13.15 -18.88 -1.02
C GLY A 38 12.07 -18.62 -2.08
N GLY A 39 12.47 -18.64 -3.36
CA GLY A 39 11.57 -18.50 -4.51
C GLY A 39 10.47 -19.56 -4.57
N ILE A 40 10.84 -20.84 -4.44
CA ILE A 40 9.88 -21.96 -4.48
C ILE A 40 8.81 -21.82 -3.38
N PHE A 41 9.21 -21.43 -2.17
CA PHE A 41 8.26 -21.24 -1.07
C PHE A 41 7.38 -20.00 -1.25
N THR A 42 7.91 -18.89 -1.78
CA THR A 42 7.10 -17.71 -2.11
C THR A 42 6.09 -18.03 -3.20
N ASP A 43 6.50 -18.70 -4.27
CA ASP A 43 5.61 -19.05 -5.38
C ASP A 43 4.50 -20.00 -4.92
N GLY A 44 4.83 -20.99 -4.08
CA GLY A 44 3.84 -21.88 -3.48
C GLY A 44 2.84 -21.16 -2.57
N LEU A 45 3.29 -20.16 -1.80
CA LEU A 45 2.42 -19.35 -0.96
C LEU A 45 1.48 -18.46 -1.80
N GLU A 46 1.99 -17.86 -2.88
CA GLU A 46 1.19 -17.03 -3.80
C GLU A 46 0.16 -17.86 -4.58
N GLN A 47 0.52 -19.08 -5.00
CA GLN A 47 -0.43 -20.04 -5.58
C GLN A 47 -1.51 -20.47 -4.57
N GLY A 48 -1.14 -20.58 -3.29
CA GLY A 48 -2.09 -20.81 -2.21
C GLY A 48 -3.09 -19.65 -2.07
N LEU A 49 -2.61 -18.40 -2.11
CA LEU A 49 -3.45 -17.21 -2.08
C LEU A 49 -4.40 -17.12 -3.28
N CYS A 50 -3.91 -17.40 -4.49
CA CYS A 50 -4.72 -17.51 -5.72
C CYS A 50 -5.93 -18.43 -5.49
N SER A 51 -5.67 -19.60 -4.92
CA SER A 51 -6.65 -20.66 -4.81
C SER A 51 -7.63 -20.44 -3.65
N LEU A 52 -7.18 -19.86 -2.53
CA LEU A 52 -8.01 -19.68 -1.33
C LEU A 52 -8.81 -18.38 -1.34
N LYS A 53 -8.22 -17.28 -1.84
CA LYS A 53 -8.82 -15.94 -1.80
C LYS A 53 -9.31 -15.45 -3.17
N ASN A 54 -9.25 -16.30 -4.21
CA ASN A 54 -9.46 -15.90 -5.61
C ASN A 54 -8.61 -14.66 -5.99
N TYR A 55 -7.42 -14.55 -5.40
CA TYR A 55 -6.54 -13.40 -5.55
C TYR A 55 -5.14 -13.85 -5.93
N CYS A 56 -4.72 -13.50 -7.13
CA CYS A 56 -3.38 -13.79 -7.63
C CYS A 56 -2.51 -12.54 -7.59
N PRO A 57 -1.44 -12.52 -6.78
CA PRO A 57 -0.49 -11.42 -6.78
C PRO A 57 0.09 -11.20 -8.19
N THR A 58 0.20 -9.93 -8.55
CA THR A 58 0.66 -9.46 -9.86
C THR A 58 2.03 -8.81 -9.74
N ASP A 59 2.94 -9.19 -10.63
CA ASP A 59 4.28 -8.59 -10.72
C ASP A 59 4.45 -7.91 -12.08
N VAL A 60 5.07 -6.74 -12.08
CA VAL A 60 5.41 -5.99 -13.29
C VAL A 60 6.92 -5.82 -13.37
N GLU A 61 7.49 -5.99 -14.54
CA GLU A 61 8.90 -5.69 -14.78
C GLU A 61 9.09 -4.17 -14.88
N ALA A 62 10.13 -3.65 -14.24
CA ALA A 62 10.49 -2.25 -14.36
C ALA A 62 11.05 -1.93 -15.74
N GLU A 63 10.64 -0.79 -16.29
CA GLU A 63 11.21 -0.27 -17.54
C GLU A 63 12.61 0.34 -17.28
N ARG A 64 12.79 0.95 -16.11
CA ARG A 64 14.07 1.50 -15.65
C ARG A 64 14.20 1.44 -14.14
N GLU A 65 15.44 1.30 -13.67
CA GLU A 65 15.80 1.36 -12.26
C GLU A 65 17.11 2.15 -12.10
N ASP A 66 17.15 3.08 -11.16
CA ASP A 66 18.36 3.78 -10.70
C ASP A 66 18.69 3.38 -9.25
N GLU A 67 19.67 4.00 -8.58
CA GLU A 67 20.05 3.61 -7.21
C GLU A 67 18.92 3.76 -6.17
N GLN A 68 18.01 4.73 -6.36
CA GLN A 68 17.00 5.10 -5.38
C GLN A 68 15.57 4.76 -5.84
N PHE A 69 15.31 4.76 -7.14
CA PHE A 69 13.97 4.67 -7.71
C PHE A 69 13.82 3.56 -8.74
N ILE A 70 12.58 3.08 -8.87
CA ILE A 70 12.12 2.23 -9.97
C ILE A 70 11.05 2.98 -10.74
N TYR A 71 11.10 2.86 -12.07
CA TYR A 71 10.10 3.40 -13.00
C TYR A 71 9.45 2.23 -13.73
N ALA A 72 8.13 2.12 -13.61
CA ALA A 72 7.37 1.07 -14.24
C ALA A 72 6.15 1.65 -14.93
N LYS A 73 5.86 1.12 -16.12
CA LYS A 73 4.57 1.32 -16.76
C LYS A 73 3.61 0.25 -16.25
N ILE A 74 2.54 0.68 -15.59
CA ILE A 74 1.55 -0.24 -15.01
C ILE A 74 0.28 -0.35 -15.86
N ARG A 75 0.11 0.55 -16.83
CA ARG A 75 -1.02 0.53 -17.76
C ARG A 75 -0.67 1.18 -19.10
N GLU A 76 -0.96 0.47 -20.18
CA GLU A 76 -0.94 1.01 -21.54
C GLU A 76 -2.20 1.84 -21.83
N ALA A 77 -2.09 2.84 -22.70
CA ALA A 77 -3.25 3.62 -23.11
C ALA A 77 -4.23 2.76 -23.93
N ASN A 78 -5.53 2.86 -23.62
CA ASN A 78 -6.60 2.24 -24.37
C ASN A 78 -7.74 3.26 -24.61
N PRO A 79 -7.72 3.97 -25.75
CA PRO A 79 -8.72 4.99 -26.07
C PRO A 79 -10.16 4.47 -26.09
N SER A 80 -10.37 3.21 -26.47
CA SER A 80 -11.70 2.59 -26.52
C SER A 80 -12.34 2.41 -25.14
N LYS A 81 -11.53 2.44 -24.07
CA LYS A 81 -11.98 2.32 -22.67
C LYS A 81 -11.78 3.60 -21.85
N ASN A 82 -11.44 4.72 -22.51
CA ASN A 82 -11.04 5.96 -21.83
C ASN A 82 -9.85 5.77 -20.86
N GLU A 83 -8.95 4.83 -21.15
CA GLU A 83 -7.77 4.54 -20.32
C GLU A 83 -6.55 5.27 -20.89
N THR A 84 -5.96 6.16 -20.09
CA THR A 84 -4.66 6.78 -20.42
C THR A 84 -3.49 5.87 -20.06
N GLU A 85 -2.29 6.14 -20.56
CA GLU A 85 -1.10 5.44 -20.05
C GLU A 85 -0.88 5.80 -18.56
N ILE A 86 -0.35 4.88 -17.75
CA ILE A 86 0.06 5.18 -16.37
C ILE A 86 1.46 4.63 -16.11
N TRP A 87 2.32 5.56 -15.71
CA TRP A 87 3.65 5.33 -15.20
C TRP A 87 3.70 5.63 -13.72
N ILE A 88 4.50 4.86 -12.98
CA ILE A 88 4.77 5.10 -11.57
C ILE A 88 6.27 5.19 -11.33
N ARG A 89 6.66 6.06 -10.39
CA ARG A 89 7.99 6.05 -9.77
C ARG A 89 7.85 5.58 -8.33
N ALA A 90 8.61 4.55 -7.97
CA ALA A 90 8.63 4.00 -6.62
C ALA A 90 10.01 4.16 -5.98
N ASP A 91 10.05 4.63 -4.73
CA ASP A 91 11.25 4.74 -3.89
C ASP A 91 11.57 3.36 -3.31
N LYS A 92 12.82 2.92 -3.49
CA LYS A 92 13.36 1.69 -2.93
C LYS A 92 13.65 1.87 -1.45
N GLN A 93 13.07 1.00 -0.62
CA GLN A 93 13.33 0.98 0.81
C GLN A 93 14.50 0.05 1.15
N SER A 94 15.14 0.27 2.30
CA SER A 94 16.28 -0.54 2.75
C SER A 94 15.93 -2.01 3.03
N ASP A 95 14.65 -2.31 3.27
CA ASP A 95 14.12 -3.65 3.51
C ASP A 95 13.74 -4.41 2.21
N GLY A 96 13.98 -3.81 1.04
CA GLY A 96 13.67 -4.40 -0.26
C GLY A 96 12.21 -4.19 -0.71
N THR A 97 11.42 -3.40 0.00
CA THR A 97 10.06 -3.02 -0.39
C THR A 97 10.03 -1.72 -1.20
N LEU A 98 8.86 -1.40 -1.77
CA LEU A 98 8.63 -0.24 -2.61
C LEU A 98 7.54 0.68 -2.07
N VAL A 99 7.77 1.98 -2.23
CA VAL A 99 6.81 3.04 -1.94
C VAL A 99 6.56 3.84 -3.22
N ILE A 100 5.35 3.84 -3.76
CA ILE A 100 5.02 4.66 -4.93
C ILE A 100 5.01 6.13 -4.51
N THR A 101 5.85 6.98 -5.08
CA THR A 101 5.94 8.40 -4.68
C THR A 101 5.40 9.36 -5.72
N SER A 102 5.35 8.94 -6.98
CA SER A 102 4.88 9.75 -8.09
C SER A 102 4.23 8.88 -9.15
N SER A 103 3.32 9.46 -9.93
CA SER A 103 2.82 8.84 -11.16
C SER A 103 2.72 9.88 -12.28
N SER A 104 2.63 9.41 -13.53
CA SER A 104 2.54 10.24 -14.73
C SER A 104 1.74 9.51 -15.82
N THR A 105 1.20 10.25 -16.79
CA THR A 105 0.53 9.67 -17.98
C THR A 105 1.47 9.50 -19.16
N THR A 106 2.76 9.74 -18.96
CA THR A 106 3.82 9.56 -19.96
C THR A 106 5.09 9.14 -19.26
N ASP A 107 6.04 8.60 -20.01
CA ASP A 107 7.37 8.24 -19.51
C ASP A 107 8.31 9.45 -19.26
N SER A 108 7.75 10.53 -18.73
CA SER A 108 8.44 11.76 -18.38
C SER A 108 7.62 12.52 -17.34
N ASN A 109 8.23 13.51 -16.68
CA ASN A 109 7.56 14.39 -15.71
C ASN A 109 6.92 13.62 -14.55
N TYR A 110 7.69 12.77 -13.86
CA TYR A 110 7.30 12.10 -12.61
C TYR A 110 7.11 13.11 -11.45
N GLY A 111 6.03 13.88 -11.53
CA GLY A 111 5.59 14.88 -10.55
C GLY A 111 4.55 14.31 -9.58
N SER A 112 3.53 15.10 -9.25
CA SER A 112 2.31 14.59 -8.60
C SER A 112 1.34 14.00 -9.63
N GLY A 113 0.26 13.36 -9.18
CA GLY A 113 -0.80 12.88 -10.06
C GLY A 113 -1.41 13.96 -10.97
N SER A 114 -2.21 13.52 -11.93
CA SER A 114 -2.77 14.35 -13.01
C SER A 114 -4.26 14.08 -13.21
N THR A 115 -5.02 15.12 -13.58
CA THR A 115 -6.43 15.00 -14.00
C THR A 115 -6.62 14.25 -15.31
N LEU A 116 -5.54 14.00 -16.05
CA LEU A 116 -5.54 13.20 -17.29
C LEU A 116 -5.53 11.69 -17.03
N MET A 117 -5.37 11.26 -15.77
CA MET A 117 -5.45 9.85 -15.40
C MET A 117 -6.93 9.42 -15.33
N THR A 118 -7.41 8.71 -16.35
CA THR A 118 -8.80 8.25 -16.48
C THR A 118 -8.84 6.73 -16.65
N GLY A 119 -10.00 6.07 -16.66
CA GLY A 119 -10.10 4.62 -16.84
C GLY A 119 -9.98 3.81 -15.54
N SER A 120 -9.77 2.50 -15.68
CA SER A 120 -9.52 1.58 -14.54
C SER A 120 -8.07 1.63 -14.06
N LEU A 121 -7.81 1.49 -12.76
CA LEU A 121 -6.44 1.48 -12.22
C LEU A 121 -6.16 0.13 -11.55
N THR A 122 -5.16 -0.59 -12.03
CA THR A 122 -4.58 -1.74 -11.30
C THR A 122 -3.14 -1.41 -10.99
N ILE A 123 -2.84 -1.28 -9.70
CA ILE A 123 -1.46 -1.18 -9.21
C ILE A 123 -0.99 -2.60 -8.89
N PRO A 124 0.15 -3.05 -9.43
CA PRO A 124 0.63 -4.40 -9.19
C PRO A 124 1.07 -4.61 -7.74
N ASP A 125 1.16 -5.87 -7.33
CA ASP A 125 1.61 -6.26 -5.98
C ASP A 125 3.09 -6.07 -5.77
N SER A 126 3.85 -6.26 -6.85
CA SER A 126 5.28 -6.08 -6.86
C SER A 126 5.80 -5.53 -8.19
N ILE A 127 7.00 -4.96 -8.12
CA ILE A 127 7.78 -4.58 -9.30
C ILE A 127 9.16 -5.21 -9.15
N ASN A 128 9.63 -5.97 -10.15
CA ASN A 128 10.84 -6.78 -10.04
C ASN A 128 10.85 -7.65 -8.78
N ARG A 129 9.71 -8.26 -8.43
CA ARG A 129 9.49 -9.07 -7.21
C ARG A 129 9.64 -8.32 -5.88
N ARG A 130 9.72 -6.99 -5.89
CA ARG A 130 9.73 -6.16 -4.68
C ARG A 130 8.33 -5.67 -4.38
N LYS A 131 7.84 -5.98 -3.18
CA LYS A 131 6.46 -5.72 -2.77
C LYS A 131 6.17 -4.23 -2.65
N ILE A 132 5.03 -3.79 -3.17
CA ILE A 132 4.52 -2.43 -2.97
C ILE A 132 3.77 -2.38 -1.64
N ILE A 133 4.32 -1.66 -0.68
CA ILE A 133 3.76 -1.56 0.67
C ILE A 133 3.09 -0.21 0.93
N SER A 134 3.36 0.81 0.12
CA SER A 134 2.76 2.14 0.28
C SER A 134 2.52 2.88 -1.03
N ILE A 135 1.44 3.66 -1.06
CA ILE A 135 1.15 4.63 -2.13
C ILE A 135 1.19 6.02 -1.53
N GLY A 136 2.17 6.83 -1.92
CA GLY A 136 2.55 8.08 -1.26
C GLY A 136 3.51 7.83 -0.11
N LYS A 137 4.32 8.84 0.24
CA LYS A 137 5.15 8.78 1.45
C LYS A 137 4.26 8.85 2.68
N GLY A 138 4.63 8.05 3.68
CA GLY A 138 3.80 7.60 4.80
C GLY A 138 3.29 8.67 5.78
N LYS A 139 3.23 8.30 7.06
CA LYS A 139 2.58 9.05 8.15
C LYS A 139 3.24 10.40 8.43
N LEU A 140 2.90 11.42 7.65
CA LEU A 140 3.22 12.80 8.01
C LEU A 140 2.34 13.21 9.19
N THR A 141 2.97 13.64 10.28
CA THR A 141 2.27 14.19 11.44
C THR A 141 1.83 15.63 11.16
N GLY A 142 0.56 15.96 11.41
CA GLY A 142 0.01 17.32 11.24
C GLY A 142 -0.58 17.61 9.85
N ASN A 143 -0.83 18.89 9.56
CA ASN A 143 -1.43 19.37 8.30
C ASN A 143 -0.42 19.41 7.11
N GLN A 144 0.58 18.53 7.12
CA GLN A 144 1.57 18.49 6.05
C GLN A 144 1.08 17.55 4.94
N ILE A 145 0.85 18.11 3.76
CA ILE A 145 0.67 17.36 2.52
C ILE A 145 2.07 17.18 1.92
N ASP A 146 2.50 15.93 1.74
CA ASP A 146 3.78 15.66 1.07
C ASP A 146 3.71 16.20 -0.38
N LYS A 147 4.85 16.60 -0.94
CA LYS A 147 4.98 16.79 -2.39
C LYS A 147 4.71 15.48 -3.14
N SER A 148 4.92 14.33 -2.52
CA SER A 148 4.59 13.01 -3.09
C SER A 148 3.09 12.71 -3.00
N ALA A 149 2.33 13.12 -4.00
CA ALA A 149 0.91 12.85 -4.12
C ALA A 149 0.64 12.08 -5.42
N PRO A 150 0.98 10.78 -5.48
CA PRO A 150 1.12 10.04 -6.74
C PRO A 150 -0.11 10.09 -7.63
N PHE A 151 -1.32 10.05 -7.09
CA PHE A 151 -2.57 10.00 -7.87
C PHE A 151 -3.48 11.20 -7.61
N LYS A 152 -2.92 12.32 -7.14
CA LYS A 152 -3.65 13.57 -6.95
C LYS A 152 -4.41 13.98 -8.22
N GLY A 153 -5.68 14.35 -8.06
CA GLY A 153 -6.51 14.88 -9.13
C GLY A 153 -6.98 13.85 -10.17
N ALA A 154 -6.54 12.59 -10.07
CA ALA A 154 -6.90 11.54 -11.01
C ALA A 154 -8.42 11.36 -11.12
N LYS A 155 -8.93 11.03 -12.30
CA LYS A 155 -10.35 10.90 -12.63
C LYS A 155 -10.67 9.49 -13.11
N PHE A 156 -10.35 8.50 -12.28
CA PHE A 156 -10.60 7.09 -12.58
C PHE A 156 -12.10 6.78 -12.57
N ASP A 157 -12.57 6.23 -13.68
CA ASP A 157 -13.99 5.91 -13.91
C ASP A 157 -14.27 4.40 -13.97
N GLY A 158 -13.23 3.57 -13.90
CA GLY A 158 -13.32 2.11 -13.84
C GLY A 158 -13.02 1.51 -12.45
N GLU A 159 -12.83 0.19 -12.41
CA GLU A 159 -12.42 -0.54 -11.22
C GLU A 159 -11.03 -0.11 -10.74
N ILE A 160 -10.83 -0.03 -9.42
CA ILE A 160 -9.54 0.30 -8.81
C ILE A 160 -9.07 -0.84 -7.93
N ARG A 161 -7.95 -1.43 -8.32
CA ARG A 161 -7.26 -2.50 -7.60
C ARG A 161 -5.96 -1.97 -7.01
N LEU A 162 -5.90 -2.00 -5.69
CA LEU A 162 -4.72 -1.67 -4.91
C LEU A 162 -3.89 -2.93 -4.63
N PRO A 163 -2.57 -2.78 -4.35
CA PRO A 163 -1.71 -3.92 -4.04
C PRO A 163 -2.20 -4.65 -2.79
N TYR A 164 -2.16 -5.98 -2.80
CA TYR A 164 -2.53 -6.81 -1.65
C TYR A 164 -1.64 -6.61 -0.44
N TYR A 165 -0.35 -6.38 -0.67
CA TYR A 165 0.62 -6.12 0.40
C TYR A 165 0.63 -4.67 0.89
N LEU A 166 -0.29 -3.82 0.40
CA LEU A 166 -0.34 -2.41 0.77
C LEU A 166 -0.70 -2.25 2.25
N GLN A 167 0.18 -1.59 2.98
CA GLN A 167 0.05 -1.31 4.41
C GLN A 167 -0.30 0.15 4.68
N SER A 168 0.06 1.07 3.76
CA SER A 168 -0.24 2.48 3.93
C SER A 168 -0.64 3.21 2.66
N ILE A 169 -1.55 4.16 2.80
CA ILE A 169 -1.81 5.21 1.82
C ILE A 169 -1.31 6.51 2.43
N GLY A 170 -0.27 7.07 1.82
CA GLY A 170 0.42 8.27 2.27
C GLY A 170 -0.38 9.56 2.10
N SER A 171 0.17 10.64 2.66
CA SER A 171 -0.49 11.93 2.67
C SER A 171 -0.74 12.46 1.25
N GLY A 172 -1.98 12.89 0.99
CA GLY A 172 -2.39 13.45 -0.31
C GLY A 172 -2.38 12.46 -1.49
N ALA A 173 -2.18 11.16 -1.27
CA ALA A 173 -1.99 10.18 -2.34
C ALA A 173 -3.06 10.23 -3.45
N PHE A 174 -4.31 10.46 -3.07
CA PHE A 174 -5.49 10.59 -3.92
C PHE A 174 -6.27 11.88 -3.65
N TYR A 175 -5.56 12.95 -3.29
CA TYR A 175 -6.18 14.25 -3.05
C TYR A 175 -6.91 14.75 -4.31
N ASP A 176 -8.17 15.18 -4.17
CA ASP A 176 -9.00 15.73 -5.25
C ASP A 176 -9.25 14.74 -6.42
N SER A 177 -9.13 13.45 -6.15
CA SER A 177 -9.33 12.38 -7.13
C SER A 177 -10.79 11.93 -7.22
N SER A 178 -11.26 11.58 -8.40
CA SER A 178 -12.60 11.02 -8.61
C SER A 178 -12.51 9.53 -8.88
N PHE A 179 -13.38 8.78 -8.21
CA PHE A 179 -13.53 7.35 -8.32
C PHE A 179 -15.00 7.04 -8.58
N THR A 180 -15.34 6.77 -9.85
CA THR A 180 -16.73 6.39 -10.20
C THR A 180 -16.97 4.89 -10.28
N GLY A 181 -15.91 4.08 -10.20
CA GLY A 181 -16.00 2.64 -10.02
C GLY A 181 -15.83 2.20 -8.56
N THR A 182 -15.84 0.88 -8.35
CA THR A 182 -15.59 0.27 -7.04
C THR A 182 -14.10 0.38 -6.69
N ILE A 183 -13.81 0.91 -5.50
CA ILE A 183 -12.49 0.87 -4.88
C ILE A 183 -12.57 -0.07 -3.67
N VAL A 184 -11.70 -1.08 -3.64
CA VAL A 184 -11.58 -2.00 -2.52
C VAL A 184 -10.27 -1.71 -1.80
N LEU A 185 -10.36 -1.34 -0.52
CA LEU A 185 -9.18 -1.17 0.32
C LEU A 185 -8.65 -2.55 0.74
N PRO A 186 -7.33 -2.78 0.69
CA PRO A 186 -6.77 -4.10 0.96
C PRO A 186 -6.82 -4.45 2.46
N ASP A 187 -7.03 -5.74 2.76
CA ASP A 187 -7.13 -6.31 4.12
C ASP A 187 -5.92 -6.05 5.04
N ARG A 188 -4.81 -5.55 4.50
CA ARG A 188 -3.55 -5.29 5.24
C ARG A 188 -3.30 -3.80 5.46
N LEU A 189 -4.19 -2.94 4.98
CA LEU A 189 -4.03 -1.49 5.10
C LEU A 189 -4.15 -1.09 6.57
N GLU A 190 -3.07 -0.55 7.13
CA GLU A 190 -3.01 -0.14 8.53
C GLU A 190 -3.11 1.37 8.72
N PHE A 191 -2.75 2.15 7.69
CA PHE A 191 -2.62 3.60 7.80
C PHE A 191 -3.16 4.33 6.57
N ILE A 192 -3.96 5.39 6.81
CA ILE A 192 -4.35 6.37 5.80
C ILE A 192 -3.85 7.75 6.23
N GLY A 193 -3.09 8.40 5.35
CA GLY A 193 -2.38 9.65 5.59
C GLY A 193 -3.24 10.90 5.59
N SER A 194 -2.63 12.01 5.99
CA SER A 194 -3.28 13.31 6.01
C SER A 194 -3.74 13.71 4.61
N SER A 195 -4.99 14.11 4.47
CA SER A 195 -5.61 14.51 3.20
C SER A 195 -5.53 13.45 2.08
N ALA A 196 -5.26 12.18 2.39
CA ALA A 196 -5.04 11.11 1.41
C ALA A 196 -6.16 11.02 0.36
N PHE A 197 -7.42 11.18 0.79
CA PHE A 197 -8.65 11.18 0.00
C PHE A 197 -9.45 12.47 0.19
N SER A 198 -8.81 13.56 0.61
CA SER A 198 -9.50 14.84 0.77
C SER A 198 -10.02 15.32 -0.59
N LYS A 199 -11.27 15.77 -0.63
CA LYS A 199 -12.02 16.15 -1.85
C LYS A 199 -12.21 15.01 -2.85
N ALA A 200 -11.96 13.77 -2.45
CA ALA A 200 -12.18 12.65 -3.34
C ALA A 200 -13.68 12.36 -3.52
N THR A 201 -14.10 11.98 -4.73
CA THR A 201 -15.48 11.59 -4.99
C THR A 201 -15.59 10.08 -5.15
N PHE A 202 -16.47 9.45 -4.35
CA PHE A 202 -16.79 8.03 -4.42
C PHE A 202 -18.26 7.86 -4.84
N THR A 203 -18.57 6.95 -5.76
CA THR A 203 -19.94 6.64 -6.21
C THR A 203 -20.51 5.35 -5.61
N GLY A 204 -19.65 4.45 -5.12
CA GLY A 204 -20.03 3.21 -4.45
C GLY A 204 -19.83 3.23 -2.94
N ASN A 205 -20.11 2.09 -2.30
CA ASN A 205 -19.78 1.89 -0.89
C ASN A 205 -18.27 1.72 -0.74
N LEU A 206 -17.66 2.51 0.14
CA LEU A 206 -16.27 2.35 0.54
C LEU A 206 -16.25 1.81 1.98
N SER A 207 -15.78 0.58 2.16
CA SER A 207 -15.58 -0.02 3.49
C SER A 207 -14.13 0.15 3.93
N LEU A 208 -13.93 0.50 5.21
CA LEU A 208 -12.61 0.49 5.81
C LEU A 208 -12.26 -0.96 6.23
N PRO A 209 -11.01 -1.41 6.03
CA PRO A 209 -10.60 -2.76 6.42
C PRO A 209 -10.37 -2.84 7.94
N ASP A 210 -10.61 -4.01 8.53
CA ASP A 210 -10.44 -4.25 9.97
C ASP A 210 -8.99 -4.03 10.47
N SER A 211 -8.02 -4.13 9.57
CA SER A 211 -6.61 -3.86 9.85
C SER A 211 -6.29 -2.38 10.04
N LEU A 212 -7.19 -1.46 9.67
CA LEU A 212 -6.94 -0.03 9.65
C LEU A 212 -6.86 0.53 11.07
N LYS A 213 -5.65 0.93 11.47
CA LYS A 213 -5.36 1.43 12.82
C LYS A 213 -5.46 2.94 12.93
N ASP A 214 -5.06 3.67 11.90
CA ASP A 214 -4.81 5.10 11.99
C ASP A 214 -5.34 5.84 10.76
N ILE A 215 -6.12 6.90 10.99
CA ILE A 215 -6.65 7.80 9.95
C ILE A 215 -6.12 9.21 10.18
N GLY A 216 -5.45 9.76 9.16
CA GLY A 216 -4.75 11.03 9.18
C GLY A 216 -5.66 12.26 9.16
N TYR A 217 -5.05 13.43 9.37
CA TYR A 217 -5.75 14.71 9.41
C TYR A 217 -6.46 14.98 8.08
N SER A 218 -7.74 15.32 8.11
CA SER A 218 -8.53 15.56 6.90
C SER A 218 -8.50 14.43 5.85
N ALA A 219 -8.18 13.19 6.24
CA ALA A 219 -7.96 12.08 5.31
C ALA A 219 -9.08 11.92 4.26
N PHE A 220 -10.34 12.08 4.65
CA PHE A 220 -11.55 12.02 3.83
C PHE A 220 -12.34 13.34 3.87
N SER A 221 -11.72 14.47 4.22
CA SER A 221 -12.40 15.77 4.29
C SER A 221 -12.98 16.17 2.94
N LYS A 222 -14.24 16.63 2.91
CA LYS A 222 -15.00 17.02 1.71
C LYS A 222 -15.07 15.91 0.67
N SER A 223 -14.91 14.65 1.09
CA SER A 223 -15.10 13.52 0.21
C SER A 223 -16.59 13.20 0.09
N ASN A 224 -17.01 12.65 -1.05
CA ASN A 224 -18.36 12.06 -1.17
C ASN A 224 -18.45 10.68 -0.50
N PHE A 225 -17.60 10.38 0.49
CA PHE A 225 -17.72 9.16 1.29
C PHE A 225 -19.10 9.15 1.94
N SER A 226 -19.88 8.11 1.66
CA SER A 226 -21.27 8.01 2.10
C SER A 226 -21.59 6.61 2.60
N GLY A 227 -22.71 6.49 3.32
CA GLY A 227 -23.17 5.21 3.86
C GLY A 227 -22.64 4.91 5.26
N HIS A 228 -22.38 3.64 5.52
CA HIS A 228 -21.95 3.12 6.80
C HIS A 228 -20.44 3.22 6.98
N LEU A 229 -20.01 3.78 8.11
CA LEU A 229 -18.61 3.87 8.51
C LEU A 229 -18.40 3.01 9.76
N ASP A 230 -17.71 1.89 9.61
CA ASP A 230 -17.20 1.13 10.75
C ASP A 230 -15.78 1.59 11.08
N VAL A 231 -15.60 2.11 12.29
CA VAL A 231 -14.31 2.50 12.87
C VAL A 231 -14.08 1.85 14.23
N SER A 232 -14.82 0.77 14.52
CA SER A 232 -14.75 0.07 15.81
C SER A 232 -13.38 -0.54 16.10
N HIS A 233 -12.62 -0.85 15.04
CA HIS A 233 -11.27 -1.42 15.10
C HIS A 233 -10.16 -0.36 15.00
N THR A 234 -10.52 0.90 14.73
CA THR A 234 -9.54 1.97 14.49
C THR A 234 -8.99 2.47 15.82
N ARG A 235 -7.66 2.66 15.91
CA ARG A 235 -6.98 3.15 17.12
C ARG A 235 -7.01 4.67 17.22
N LEU A 236 -6.85 5.38 16.09
CA LEU A 236 -6.77 6.84 16.08
C LEU A 236 -7.43 7.42 14.83
N ILE A 237 -8.30 8.39 15.03
CA ILE A 237 -8.88 9.22 13.98
C ILE A 237 -8.46 10.66 14.25
N ASN A 238 -7.75 11.27 13.31
CA ASN A 238 -7.30 12.65 13.47
C ASN A 238 -8.42 13.65 13.15
N ARG A 239 -8.20 14.90 13.59
CA ARG A 239 -9.11 16.02 13.35
C ARG A 239 -9.50 16.16 11.88
N TYR A 240 -10.77 16.47 11.67
CA TYR A 240 -11.39 16.69 10.35
C TYR A 240 -11.32 15.51 9.38
N ALA A 241 -10.92 14.31 9.84
CA ALA A 241 -10.75 13.15 8.98
C ALA A 241 -11.94 12.92 8.05
N PHE A 242 -13.17 13.12 8.52
CA PHE A 242 -14.41 12.95 7.74
C PHE A 242 -15.26 14.23 7.66
N MET A 243 -14.63 15.39 7.80
CA MET A 243 -15.30 16.69 7.73
C MET A 243 -16.04 16.83 6.41
N ASN A 244 -17.31 17.24 6.43
CA ASN A 244 -18.14 17.40 5.21
C ASN A 244 -18.22 16.12 4.33
N SER A 245 -18.11 14.94 4.93
CA SER A 245 -18.47 13.68 4.29
C SER A 245 -19.99 13.45 4.35
N LYS A 246 -20.51 12.50 3.55
CA LYS A 246 -21.93 12.15 3.45
C LYS A 246 -22.26 10.86 4.24
N ILE A 247 -21.52 10.60 5.30
CA ILE A 247 -21.68 9.42 6.16
C ILE A 247 -23.04 9.49 6.86
N THR A 248 -23.78 8.39 6.86
CA THR A 248 -25.12 8.32 7.45
C THR A 248 -25.17 7.52 8.74
N THR A 249 -24.26 6.56 8.92
CA THR A 249 -24.18 5.74 10.13
C THR A 249 -22.71 5.49 10.50
N VAL A 250 -22.37 5.51 11.79
CA VAL A 250 -21.02 5.23 12.31
C VAL A 250 -21.07 4.23 13.45
N ASP A 251 -20.32 3.14 13.32
CA ASP A 251 -20.03 2.21 14.41
C ASP A 251 -18.65 2.52 14.98
N LYS A 252 -18.62 3.09 16.19
CA LYS A 252 -17.39 3.56 16.83
C LYS A 252 -16.69 2.54 17.72
N GLY A 253 -17.35 1.42 18.03
CA GLY A 253 -16.88 0.49 19.05
C GLY A 253 -16.54 1.18 20.37
N ASN A 254 -15.32 0.93 20.86
CA ASN A 254 -14.83 1.46 22.13
C ASN A 254 -14.20 2.85 22.04
N LEU A 255 -14.14 3.47 20.84
CA LEU A 255 -13.61 4.82 20.71
C LEU A 255 -14.43 5.83 21.51
N GLU A 256 -13.76 6.79 22.14
CA GLU A 256 -14.45 7.88 22.83
C GLU A 256 -15.09 8.80 21.79
N ILE A 257 -16.23 9.39 22.14
CA ILE A 257 -16.92 10.33 21.25
C ILE A 257 -16.02 11.54 20.94
N GLY A 258 -15.18 11.95 21.90
CA GLY A 258 -14.16 12.97 21.69
C GLY A 258 -13.21 12.65 20.53
N ASP A 259 -12.76 11.39 20.42
CA ASP A 259 -11.85 10.91 19.37
C ASP A 259 -12.41 11.06 17.96
N ILE A 260 -13.73 11.15 17.84
CA ILE A 260 -14.45 11.26 16.57
C ILE A 260 -14.88 12.71 16.28
N LEU A 261 -15.07 13.53 17.31
CA LEU A 261 -15.78 14.82 17.23
C LEU A 261 -14.91 16.08 17.41
N PHE A 262 -13.60 16.01 17.21
CA PHE A 262 -12.73 17.16 17.47
C PHE A 262 -12.91 18.32 16.45
N GLY A 263 -13.81 19.26 16.80
CA GLY A 263 -13.78 20.67 16.41
C GLY A 263 -14.70 21.07 15.26
N GLY A 264 -15.96 21.42 15.56
CA GLY A 264 -16.83 22.29 14.75
C GLY A 264 -17.34 21.76 13.40
N GLU A 265 -16.65 20.82 12.76
CA GLU A 265 -16.97 20.28 11.44
C GLU A 265 -16.51 18.80 11.35
N GLY A 266 -16.74 18.01 12.41
CA GLY A 266 -16.45 16.57 12.46
C GLY A 266 -17.50 15.72 11.71
N ILE A 267 -17.53 14.41 12.00
CA ILE A 267 -18.64 13.54 11.56
C ILE A 267 -19.95 14.11 12.12
N ASP A 268 -21.01 14.16 11.31
CA ASP A 268 -22.33 14.56 11.79
C ASP A 268 -22.70 13.67 13.00
N THR A 269 -22.85 14.30 14.16
CA THR A 269 -23.16 13.64 15.43
C THR A 269 -24.39 12.75 15.33
N SER A 270 -25.37 13.13 14.50
CA SER A 270 -26.61 12.35 14.30
C SER A 270 -26.40 11.04 13.54
N ALA A 271 -25.27 10.89 12.83
CA ALA A 271 -24.89 9.65 12.16
C ALA A 271 -24.22 8.65 13.11
N ILE A 272 -23.83 9.03 14.33
CA ILE A 272 -23.13 8.11 15.24
C ILE A 272 -24.13 7.19 15.91
N LYS A 273 -24.00 5.88 15.70
CA LYS A 273 -24.80 4.86 16.40
C LYS A 273 -24.04 4.42 17.65
N LEU A 274 -24.69 4.53 18.81
CA LEU A 274 -24.14 4.10 20.09
C LEU A 274 -24.30 2.59 20.26
N SER A 275 -23.54 1.99 21.18
CA SER A 275 -23.57 0.55 21.47
C SER A 275 -24.94 0.03 21.93
N ASN A 276 -25.80 0.91 22.43
CA ASN A 276 -27.20 0.63 22.79
C ASN A 276 -28.18 0.69 21.59
N GLY A 277 -27.68 0.94 20.38
CA GLY A 277 -28.46 1.03 19.14
C GLY A 277 -29.11 2.38 18.88
N VAL A 278 -28.95 3.37 19.77
CA VAL A 278 -29.51 4.72 19.65
C VAL A 278 -28.51 5.64 18.93
N PHE A 279 -29.01 6.58 18.13
CA PHE A 279 -28.15 7.59 17.52
C PHE A 279 -27.77 8.68 18.53
N TYR A 280 -26.52 9.11 18.47
CA TYR A 280 -26.00 10.20 19.31
C TYR A 280 -26.70 11.52 18.94
N ASN A 281 -27.29 12.18 19.94
CA ASN A 281 -28.05 13.42 19.77
C ASN A 281 -27.44 14.60 20.55
N GLY A 282 -26.19 14.46 21.01
CA GLY A 282 -25.50 15.47 21.82
C GLY A 282 -25.71 15.36 23.34
N ASN A 283 -26.72 14.62 23.79
CA ASN A 283 -27.08 14.52 25.21
C ASN A 283 -26.90 13.11 25.80
N ASN A 284 -26.75 12.11 24.92
CA ASN A 284 -26.68 10.71 25.30
C ASN A 284 -25.28 10.20 24.97
N ALA A 285 -24.36 10.17 25.95
CA ALA A 285 -23.02 9.59 25.81
C ALA A 285 -22.92 8.30 26.63
#